data_AF-A0A256LCR6-F1
#
_entry.id   AF-A0A256LCR6-F1
#
_cell.length_a   1.000
_cell.length_b   1.000
_cell.length_c   1.000
_cell.angle_alpha   90.00
_cell.angle_beta   90.00
_cell.angle_gamma   90.00
#
_symmetry.space_group_name_H-M   'P 1'
#
loop_
_entity.id
_entity.type
_entity.pdbx_description
1 polymer ?
#
loop_
_entity_poly.entity_id
_entity_poly.type
_entity_poly.pdbx_seq_one_letter_code
_entity_poly.pdbx_strand_id
1 'polypeptide(L)'
;MDVEFEKYFLKKNSAKKRNMAWFKENIKYLGPDYELISGFMGTDRRVTFYHKECKKYWNPLARNVVYAHSHCPCCKSRAGLKHLKEYCENNGFTIVDEYINYMTVIRFKKNECNHIFKKSPSNLIHKNIHGRCPVCYRHFEKLDDDVKKMIQWRKDRNIPQIQLAEMLYVSTATISNTERGKRKLRPEEKQRLLSYMDSLTFRG
;
A
#
# COMPACT_ATOMS: atom_id res chain seq x y z
N MET A 1 27.13 37.59 55.15
CA MET A 1 26.36 36.75 54.21
C MET A 1 27.31 36.30 53.14
N ASP A 2 27.67 35.03 53.19
CA ASP A 2 28.94 34.48 52.76
C ASP A 2 29.16 34.41 51.25
N VAL A 3 30.38 34.75 50.86
CA VAL A 3 30.98 34.56 49.53
C VAL A 3 30.94 33.08 49.08
N GLU A 4 30.68 32.14 50.00
CA GLU A 4 30.42 30.73 49.70
C GLU A 4 29.04 30.46 49.09
N PHE A 5 28.01 31.24 49.45
CA PHE A 5 26.64 31.04 48.96
C PHE A 5 26.51 31.36 47.47
N GLU A 6 27.20 32.42 47.00
CA GLU A 6 27.29 32.78 45.58
C GLU A 6 28.10 31.77 44.76
N LYS A 7 29.19 31.21 45.33
CA LYS A 7 29.98 30.16 44.67
C LYS A 7 29.21 28.84 44.54
N TYR A 8 28.27 28.55 45.45
CA TYR A 8 27.44 27.35 45.41
C TYR A 8 26.38 27.40 44.30
N PHE A 9 25.76 28.56 44.06
CA PHE A 9 24.81 28.74 42.95
C PHE A 9 25.48 28.81 41.56
N LEU A 10 26.71 29.32 41.48
CA LEU A 10 27.46 29.36 40.22
C LEU A 10 28.10 28.01 39.84
N LYS A 11 28.22 27.05 40.79
CA LYS A 11 28.81 25.73 40.54
C LYS A 11 27.86 24.64 40.02
N LYS A 12 26.55 24.92 39.89
CA LYS A 12 25.53 23.91 39.51
C LYS A 12 24.70 24.26 38.26
N ASN A 13 25.31 24.86 37.24
CA ASN A 13 24.77 24.85 35.88
C ASN A 13 25.86 25.18 34.85
N SER A 14 26.75 24.23 34.58
CA SER A 14 27.55 24.24 33.34
C SER A 14 26.72 23.75 32.14
N ALA A 15 25.42 24.00 32.13
CA ALA A 15 24.56 23.66 31.00
C ALA A 15 25.01 24.52 29.81
N LYS A 16 25.75 23.92 28.87
CA LYS A 16 26.00 24.47 27.53
C LYS A 16 24.76 25.23 27.08
N LYS A 17 24.85 26.55 26.92
CA LYS A 17 23.74 27.39 26.44
C LYS A 17 23.23 26.79 25.14
N ARG A 18 22.07 26.11 25.19
CA ARG A 18 21.38 25.61 24.01
C ARG A 18 20.86 26.85 23.28
N ASN A 19 21.64 27.33 22.32
CA ASN A 19 21.36 28.50 21.50
C ASN A 19 21.01 28.07 20.07
N MET A 20 20.73 29.03 19.19
CA MET A 20 20.38 28.73 17.79
C MET A 20 21.49 27.95 17.05
N ALA A 21 22.76 28.23 17.31
CA ALA A 21 23.87 27.52 16.69
C ALA A 21 23.91 26.05 17.11
N TRP A 22 23.75 25.78 18.41
CA TRP A 22 23.60 24.42 18.93
C TRP A 22 22.41 23.71 18.28
N PHE A 23 21.27 24.39 18.14
CA PHE A 23 20.09 23.80 17.51
C PHE A 23 20.35 23.42 16.04
N LYS A 24 20.92 24.34 15.24
CA LYS A 24 21.29 24.09 13.83
C LYS A 24 22.23 22.89 13.67
N GLU A 25 23.21 22.74 14.56
CA GLU A 25 24.12 21.59 14.54
C GLU A 25 23.36 20.27 14.75
N ASN A 26 22.42 20.26 15.68
CA ASN A 26 21.67 19.06 16.06
C ASN A 26 20.54 18.69 15.09
N ILE A 27 20.22 19.54 14.11
CA ILE A 27 19.21 19.25 13.09
C ILE A 27 19.82 18.96 11.71
N LYS A 28 21.15 18.93 11.57
CA LYS A 28 21.83 18.64 10.30
C LYS A 28 21.38 17.32 9.66
N TYR A 29 20.99 16.33 10.47
CA TYR A 29 20.50 15.03 9.99
C TYR A 29 19.24 15.13 9.13
N LEU A 30 18.45 16.20 9.26
CA LEU A 30 17.24 16.41 8.45
C LEU A 30 17.56 16.59 6.96
N GLY A 31 18.78 17.03 6.63
CA GLY A 31 19.20 17.25 5.25
C GLY A 31 18.63 18.53 4.61
N PRO A 32 18.88 18.74 3.31
CA PRO A 32 18.62 20.00 2.61
C PRO A 32 17.14 20.26 2.29
N ASP A 33 16.29 19.24 2.45
CA ASP A 33 14.85 19.31 2.18
C ASP A 33 14.07 20.01 3.30
N TYR A 34 14.68 20.19 4.47
CA TYR A 34 14.07 20.89 5.60
C TYR A 34 14.64 22.30 5.72
N GLU A 35 13.77 23.30 5.56
CA GLU A 35 14.09 24.70 5.75
C GLU A 35 13.54 25.18 7.11
N LEU A 36 14.42 25.61 8.01
CA LEU A 36 14.01 26.14 9.31
C LEU A 36 13.49 27.58 9.16
N ILE A 37 12.20 27.79 9.40
CA ILE A 37 11.51 29.08 9.22
C ILE A 37 11.51 29.90 10.51
N SER A 38 11.34 29.26 11.67
CA SER A 38 11.23 29.96 12.95
C SER A 38 12.56 30.04 13.71
N GLY A 39 12.64 31.00 14.64
CA GLY A 39 13.68 31.04 15.67
C GLY A 39 13.66 29.83 16.61
N PHE A 40 14.78 29.56 17.29
CA PHE A 40 14.88 28.58 18.38
C PHE A 40 14.87 29.32 19.73
N MET A 41 13.83 29.08 20.53
CA MET A 41 13.63 29.72 21.84
C MET A 41 13.79 28.74 23.02
N GLY A 42 14.18 27.49 22.77
CA GLY A 42 14.34 26.45 23.78
C GLY A 42 13.79 25.09 23.34
N THR A 43 14.20 24.04 24.05
CA THR A 43 13.86 22.64 23.71
C THR A 43 12.37 22.33 23.87
N ASP A 44 11.68 23.01 24.79
CA ASP A 44 10.26 22.81 25.06
C ASP A 44 9.35 23.77 24.29
N ARG A 45 9.93 24.55 23.38
CA ARG A 45 9.18 25.40 22.45
C ARG A 45 9.07 24.71 21.10
N ARG A 46 8.04 25.08 20.36
CA ARG A 46 7.85 24.60 19.00
C ARG A 46 8.74 25.37 18.03
N VAL A 47 9.13 24.68 16.96
CA VAL A 47 9.92 25.21 15.84
C VAL A 47 9.19 24.87 14.55
N THR A 48 9.27 25.76 13.56
CA THR A 48 8.58 25.59 12.27
C THR A 48 9.60 25.32 11.18
N PHE A 49 9.40 24.22 10.48
CA PHE A 49 10.13 23.86 9.26
C PHE A 49 9.20 23.93 8.06
N TYR A 50 9.72 24.32 6.91
CA TYR A 50 9.11 24.06 5.61
C TYR A 50 9.81 22.85 4.98
N HIS A 51 9.07 21.80 4.66
CA HIS A 51 9.63 20.60 4.06
C HIS A 51 9.38 20.60 2.56
N LYS A 52 10.46 20.77 1.77
CA LYS A 52 10.41 21.00 0.31
C LYS A 52 9.75 19.85 -0.44
N GLU A 53 10.04 18.60 -0.06
CA GLU A 53 9.45 17.41 -0.68
C GLU A 53 7.92 17.39 -0.52
N CYS A 54 7.42 17.77 0.66
CA CYS A 54 5.98 17.76 0.94
C CYS A 54 5.24 19.05 0.63
N LYS A 55 5.97 20.16 0.47
CA LYS A 55 5.44 21.52 0.32
C LYS A 55 4.49 21.93 1.45
N LYS A 56 4.76 21.46 2.67
CA LYS A 56 3.95 21.78 3.87
C LYS A 56 4.85 22.23 5.02
N TYR A 57 4.26 23.01 5.92
CA TYR A 57 4.89 23.38 7.19
C TYR A 57 4.77 22.24 8.20
N TRP A 58 5.85 22.00 8.93
CA TRP A 58 5.94 21.04 10.02
C TRP A 58 6.33 21.78 11.30
N ASN A 59 5.51 21.64 12.35
CA ASN A 59 5.63 22.44 13.57
C ASN A 59 5.83 21.57 14.84
N PRO A 60 6.95 20.83 14.97
CA PRO A 60 7.25 19.98 16.13
C PRO A 60 7.77 20.76 17.34
N LEU A 61 7.80 20.10 18.51
CA LEU A 61 8.62 20.55 19.64
C LEU A 61 10.11 20.36 19.31
N ALA A 62 10.94 21.35 19.63
CA ALA A 62 12.37 21.30 19.29
C ALA A 62 13.08 20.09 19.92
N ARG A 63 12.73 19.69 21.14
CA ARG A 63 13.25 18.47 21.79
C ARG A 63 12.97 17.19 21.01
N ASN A 64 11.82 17.10 20.32
CA ASN A 64 11.47 15.92 19.54
C ASN A 64 12.33 15.82 18.28
N VAL A 65 12.69 16.97 17.69
CA VAL A 65 13.60 17.03 16.55
C VAL A 65 15.02 16.68 17.01
N VAL A 66 15.50 17.25 18.12
CA VAL A 66 16.89 17.05 18.55
C VAL A 66 17.15 15.68 19.17
N TYR A 67 16.27 15.20 20.06
CA TYR A 67 16.54 13.98 20.83
C TYR A 67 15.86 12.74 20.25
N ALA A 68 14.63 12.89 19.75
CA ALA A 68 13.87 11.77 19.17
C ALA A 68 14.06 11.63 17.65
N HIS A 69 14.91 12.46 17.03
CA HIS A 69 15.18 12.44 15.60
C HIS A 69 13.89 12.41 14.75
N SER A 70 12.93 13.25 15.13
CA SER A 70 11.62 13.31 14.47
C SER A 70 11.75 13.86 13.05
N HIS A 71 10.86 13.45 12.16
CA HIS A 71 10.80 13.92 10.76
C HIS A 71 9.38 14.39 10.43
N CYS A 72 9.18 15.05 9.28
CA CYS A 72 7.85 15.45 8.84
C CYS A 72 6.90 14.24 8.77
N PRO A 73 5.77 14.24 9.51
CA PRO A 73 4.82 13.13 9.47
C PRO A 73 4.13 13.01 8.10
N CYS A 74 4.09 14.11 7.35
CA CYS A 74 3.54 14.19 6.00
C CYS A 74 4.19 13.22 5.00
N CYS A 75 5.49 12.94 5.13
CA CYS A 75 6.20 12.05 4.24
C CYS A 75 6.12 10.59 4.69
N LYS A 76 5.94 10.35 6.00
CA LYS A 76 5.59 9.01 6.51
C LYS A 76 4.26 8.51 5.92
N SER A 77 3.28 9.39 5.72
CA SER A 77 2.02 9.02 5.04
C SER A 77 2.17 8.81 3.52
N ARG A 78 3.11 9.49 2.86
CA ARG A 78 3.34 9.36 1.40
C ARG A 78 4.03 8.06 1.02
N ALA A 79 4.91 7.53 1.89
CA ALA A 79 5.46 6.20 1.73
C ALA A 79 4.35 5.13 1.66
N GLY A 80 3.31 5.27 2.49
CA GLY A 80 2.15 4.38 2.49
C GLY A 80 1.35 4.40 1.19
N LEU A 81 1.09 5.60 0.62
CA LEU A 81 0.42 5.71 -0.68
C LEU A 81 1.27 5.16 -1.82
N LYS A 82 2.57 5.47 -1.86
CA LYS A 82 3.49 4.95 -2.88
C LYS A 82 3.51 3.43 -2.86
N HIS A 83 3.68 2.84 -1.67
CA HIS A 83 3.67 1.39 -1.48
C HIS A 83 2.33 0.75 -1.86
N LEU A 84 1.20 1.39 -1.52
CA LEU A 84 -0.12 0.91 -1.93
C LEU A 84 -0.29 0.90 -3.45
N LYS A 85 0.15 1.96 -4.14
CA LYS A 85 0.09 2.04 -5.61
C LYS A 85 0.93 0.95 -6.25
N GLU A 86 2.18 0.80 -5.83
CA GLU A 86 3.09 -0.25 -6.31
C GLU A 86 2.51 -1.66 -6.09
N TYR A 87 1.96 -1.92 -4.89
CA TYR A 87 1.28 -3.18 -4.62
C TYR A 87 0.08 -3.40 -5.56
N CYS A 88 -0.74 -2.36 -5.78
CA CYS A 88 -1.91 -2.43 -6.64
C CYS A 88 -1.52 -2.71 -8.10
N GLU A 89 -0.50 -2.04 -8.63
CA GLU A 89 0.04 -2.28 -9.98
C GLU A 89 0.54 -3.72 -10.12
N ASN A 90 1.38 -4.17 -9.20
CA ASN A 90 1.95 -5.52 -9.22
C ASN A 90 0.93 -6.64 -9.02
N ASN A 91 -0.21 -6.37 -8.39
CA ASN A 91 -1.25 -7.37 -8.10
C ASN A 91 -2.56 -7.15 -8.88
N GLY A 92 -2.59 -6.22 -9.85
CA GLY A 92 -3.75 -5.97 -10.70
C GLY A 92 -4.98 -5.42 -9.95
N PHE A 93 -4.77 -4.46 -9.05
CA PHE A 93 -5.83 -3.70 -8.39
C PHE A 93 -5.85 -2.24 -8.85
N THR A 94 -7.03 -1.63 -8.81
CA THR A 94 -7.24 -0.19 -9.01
C THR A 94 -7.86 0.40 -7.75
N ILE A 95 -7.28 1.51 -7.26
CA ILE A 95 -7.82 2.25 -6.11
C ILE A 95 -8.99 3.10 -6.61
N VAL A 96 -10.17 2.97 -5.98
CA VAL A 96 -11.40 3.65 -6.42
C VAL A 96 -11.64 4.93 -5.61
N ASP A 97 -11.39 4.89 -4.30
CA ASP A 97 -11.58 6.04 -3.41
C ASP A 97 -10.25 6.76 -3.13
N GLU A 98 -10.34 8.01 -2.67
CA GLU A 98 -9.18 8.76 -2.24
C GLU A 98 -8.47 8.09 -1.05
N TYR A 99 -7.14 8.03 -1.11
CA TYR A 99 -6.33 7.50 -0.02
C TYR A 99 -6.22 8.54 1.10
N ILE A 100 -6.65 8.13 2.30
CA ILE A 100 -6.54 8.96 3.51
C ILE A 100 -5.34 8.50 4.37
N ASN A 101 -5.33 7.23 4.78
CA ASN A 101 -4.23 6.61 5.53
C ASN A 101 -4.28 5.07 5.39
N TYR A 102 -3.34 4.37 6.04
CA TYR A 102 -3.18 2.91 5.91
C TYR A 102 -4.29 2.07 6.58
N MET A 103 -5.04 2.67 7.52
CA MET A 103 -6.08 2.00 8.31
C MET A 103 -7.49 2.31 7.80
N THR A 104 -7.70 3.45 7.12
CA THR A 104 -9.00 3.82 6.57
C THR A 104 -9.44 2.83 5.51
N VAL A 105 -10.67 2.32 5.65
CA VAL A 105 -11.29 1.44 4.67
C VAL A 105 -11.66 2.24 3.42
N ILE A 106 -11.17 1.79 2.26
CA ILE A 106 -11.42 2.37 0.94
C ILE A 106 -11.84 1.28 -0.03
N ARG A 107 -12.40 1.66 -1.19
CA ARG A 107 -12.76 0.72 -2.25
C ARG A 107 -11.59 0.43 -3.19
N PHE A 108 -11.42 -0.85 -3.49
CA PHE A 108 -10.50 -1.37 -4.50
C PHE A 108 -11.27 -2.14 -5.56
N LYS A 109 -10.84 -2.05 -6.81
CA LYS A 109 -11.33 -2.85 -7.94
C LYS A 109 -10.25 -3.85 -8.32
N LYS A 110 -10.56 -5.15 -8.42
CA LYS A 110 -9.64 -6.14 -9.00
C LYS A 110 -9.79 -6.15 -10.52
N ASN A 111 -8.71 -5.90 -11.25
CA ASN A 111 -8.75 -5.71 -12.71
C ASN A 111 -9.20 -6.98 -13.46
N GLU A 112 -8.76 -8.16 -13.03
CA GLU A 112 -9.11 -9.45 -13.66
C GLU A 112 -10.61 -9.78 -13.64
N CYS A 113 -11.36 -9.35 -12.61
CA CYS A 113 -12.77 -9.71 -12.44
C CYS A 113 -13.70 -8.51 -12.34
N ASN A 114 -13.15 -7.30 -12.41
CA ASN A 114 -13.84 -6.01 -12.25
C ASN A 114 -14.63 -5.83 -10.93
N HIS A 115 -14.50 -6.74 -9.96
CA HIS A 115 -15.21 -6.65 -8.69
C HIS A 115 -14.64 -5.53 -7.81
N ILE A 116 -15.53 -4.69 -7.28
CA ILE A 116 -15.22 -3.61 -6.34
C ILE A 116 -15.52 -4.08 -4.91
N PHE A 117 -14.55 -3.95 -4.00
CA PHE A 117 -14.71 -4.34 -2.61
C PHE A 117 -14.01 -3.35 -1.66
N LYS A 118 -14.50 -3.30 -0.41
CA LYS A 118 -13.97 -2.42 0.63
C LYS A 118 -12.89 -3.13 1.44
N LYS A 119 -11.73 -2.48 1.63
CA LYS A 119 -10.66 -2.95 2.53
C LYS A 119 -9.80 -1.77 2.97
N SER A 120 -9.10 -1.87 4.10
CA SER A 120 -8.04 -0.91 4.43
C SER A 120 -6.75 -1.27 3.66
N PRO A 121 -5.91 -0.30 3.28
CA PRO A 121 -4.59 -0.55 2.67
C PRO A 121 -3.72 -1.56 3.45
N SER A 122 -3.69 -1.47 4.79
CA SER A 122 -2.98 -2.44 5.65
C SER A 122 -3.44 -3.86 5.41
N ASN A 123 -4.74 -4.11 5.56
CA ASN A 123 -5.33 -5.44 5.35
C ASN A 123 -5.27 -5.92 3.89
N LEU A 124 -5.09 -5.03 2.91
CA LEU A 124 -4.86 -5.42 1.52
C LEU A 124 -3.43 -5.94 1.34
N ILE A 125 -2.43 -5.28 1.93
CA ILE A 125 -1.01 -5.55 1.65
C ILE A 125 -0.43 -6.63 2.57
N HIS A 126 -0.89 -6.71 3.83
CA HIS A 126 -0.34 -7.66 4.80
C HIS A 126 -0.56 -9.11 4.36
N LYS A 127 0.55 -9.85 4.18
CA LYS A 127 0.58 -11.24 3.67
C LYS A 127 -0.34 -12.20 4.45
N ASN A 128 -0.47 -11.99 5.76
CA ASN A 128 -1.23 -12.86 6.67
C ASN A 128 -2.75 -12.69 6.58
N ILE A 129 -3.26 -11.60 5.98
CA ILE A 129 -4.70 -11.22 6.00
C ILE A 129 -5.36 -11.46 4.62
N HIS A 130 -4.66 -12.13 3.70
CA HIS A 130 -5.13 -12.45 2.35
C HIS A 130 -5.84 -11.26 1.70
N GLY A 131 -5.08 -10.29 1.20
CA GLY A 131 -5.49 -9.16 0.34
C GLY A 131 -6.21 -9.52 -0.96
N ARG A 132 -6.81 -10.70 -1.06
CA ARG A 132 -7.41 -11.22 -2.28
C ARG A 132 -8.79 -10.61 -2.48
N CYS A 133 -9.17 -10.45 -3.74
CA CYS A 133 -10.55 -10.15 -4.09
C CYS A 133 -11.46 -11.27 -3.55
N PRO A 134 -12.53 -10.96 -2.78
CA PRO A 134 -13.39 -11.97 -2.17
C PRO A 134 -14.13 -12.82 -3.21
N VAL A 135 -14.42 -12.25 -4.38
CA VAL A 135 -15.01 -12.97 -5.51
C VAL A 135 -13.99 -13.96 -6.08
N CYS A 136 -12.79 -13.49 -6.47
CA CYS A 136 -11.76 -14.38 -7.00
C CYS A 136 -11.44 -15.51 -6.00
N TYR A 137 -11.16 -15.17 -4.74
CA TYR A 137 -10.71 -16.14 -3.76
C TYR A 137 -11.74 -17.25 -3.49
N ARG A 138 -13.01 -16.90 -3.25
CA ARG A 138 -14.06 -17.92 -3.02
C ARG A 138 -14.35 -18.79 -4.23
N HIS A 139 -14.18 -18.28 -5.45
CA HIS A 139 -14.41 -19.08 -6.65
C HIS A 139 -13.32 -20.13 -6.85
N PHE A 140 -12.04 -19.79 -6.69
CA PHE A 140 -10.94 -20.73 -6.95
C PHE A 140 -10.89 -21.93 -5.98
N GLU A 141 -11.25 -21.76 -4.71
CA GLU A 141 -11.19 -22.87 -3.74
C GLU A 141 -12.16 -24.02 -4.07
N LYS A 142 -13.28 -23.72 -4.74
CA LYS A 142 -14.32 -24.70 -5.08
C LYS A 142 -14.21 -25.27 -6.49
N LEU A 143 -13.28 -24.78 -7.29
CA LEU A 143 -13.12 -25.16 -8.69
C LEU A 143 -12.25 -26.40 -8.84
N ASP A 144 -12.64 -27.28 -9.75
CA ASP A 144 -11.82 -28.38 -10.26
C ASP A 144 -10.54 -27.82 -10.91
N ASP A 145 -9.42 -28.53 -10.76
CA ASP A 145 -8.11 -28.03 -11.20
C ASP A 145 -8.06 -27.77 -12.70
N ASP A 146 -8.77 -28.58 -13.49
CA ASP A 146 -8.82 -28.38 -14.94
C ASP A 146 -9.65 -27.14 -15.32
N VAL A 147 -10.67 -26.81 -14.53
CA VAL A 147 -11.41 -25.55 -14.71
C VAL A 147 -10.55 -24.34 -14.32
N LYS A 148 -9.70 -24.46 -13.29
CA LYS A 148 -8.73 -23.40 -12.95
C LYS A 148 -7.75 -23.16 -14.09
N LYS A 149 -7.16 -24.25 -14.64
CA LYS A 149 -6.25 -24.19 -15.79
C LYS A 149 -6.92 -23.57 -17.01
N MET A 150 -8.16 -23.96 -17.29
CA MET A 150 -8.97 -23.40 -18.37
C MET A 150 -9.17 -21.88 -18.24
N ILE A 151 -9.60 -21.41 -17.06
CA ILE A 151 -9.83 -19.97 -16.82
C ILE A 151 -8.54 -19.19 -17.06
N GLN A 152 -7.42 -19.70 -16.55
CA GLN A 152 -6.12 -19.08 -16.71
C GLN A 152 -5.72 -19.02 -18.19
N TRP A 153 -5.77 -20.16 -18.87
CA TRP A 153 -5.47 -20.29 -20.30
C TRP A 153 -6.30 -19.34 -21.17
N ARG A 154 -7.60 -19.20 -20.86
CA ARG A 154 -8.53 -18.29 -21.56
C ARG A 154 -8.11 -16.83 -21.37
N LYS A 155 -7.83 -16.44 -20.12
CA LYS A 155 -7.44 -15.06 -19.77
C LYS A 155 -6.11 -14.66 -20.38
N ASP A 156 -5.12 -15.54 -20.33
CA ASP A 156 -3.77 -15.28 -20.88
C ASP A 156 -3.81 -14.99 -22.39
N ARG A 157 -4.80 -15.56 -23.10
CA ARG A 157 -5.02 -15.39 -24.54
C ARG A 157 -6.08 -14.36 -24.89
N ASN A 158 -6.62 -13.65 -23.89
CA ASN A 158 -7.74 -12.70 -24.07
C ASN A 158 -8.96 -13.29 -24.80
N ILE A 159 -9.20 -14.60 -24.66
CA ILE A 159 -10.35 -15.26 -25.28
C ILE A 159 -11.60 -14.90 -24.48
N PRO A 160 -12.65 -14.29 -25.07
CA PRO A 160 -13.87 -13.98 -24.33
C PRO A 160 -14.69 -15.25 -24.01
N GLN A 161 -15.54 -15.20 -22.98
CA GLN A 161 -16.38 -16.34 -22.59
C GLN A 161 -17.28 -16.84 -23.73
N ILE A 162 -17.69 -15.94 -24.63
CA ILE A 162 -18.53 -16.28 -25.79
C ILE A 162 -17.83 -17.23 -26.75
N GLN A 163 -16.57 -16.96 -27.05
CA GLN A 163 -15.76 -17.78 -27.94
C GLN A 163 -15.54 -19.19 -27.34
N LEU A 164 -15.31 -19.27 -26.02
CA LEU A 164 -15.20 -20.57 -25.35
C LEU A 164 -16.55 -21.34 -25.33
N ALA A 165 -17.66 -20.61 -25.23
CA ALA A 165 -18.99 -21.21 -25.24
C ALA A 165 -19.29 -21.87 -26.61
N GLU A 166 -18.92 -21.20 -27.70
CA GLU A 166 -19.01 -21.73 -29.07
C GLU A 166 -18.19 -23.01 -29.23
N MET A 167 -16.95 -23.02 -28.73
CA MET A 167 -16.04 -24.18 -28.82
C MET A 167 -16.56 -25.41 -28.07
N LEU A 168 -17.19 -25.20 -26.92
CA LEU A 168 -17.73 -26.29 -26.10
C LEU A 168 -19.17 -26.66 -26.46
N TYR A 169 -19.78 -25.95 -27.42
CA TYR A 169 -21.18 -26.10 -27.82
C TYR A 169 -22.14 -25.90 -26.63
N VAL A 170 -21.92 -24.83 -25.86
CA VAL A 170 -22.72 -24.46 -24.68
C VAL A 170 -23.07 -22.98 -24.70
N SER A 171 -23.96 -22.54 -23.81
CA SER A 171 -24.28 -21.12 -23.66
C SER A 171 -23.17 -20.34 -22.96
N THR A 172 -23.07 -19.04 -23.23
CA THR A 172 -22.16 -18.13 -22.49
C THR A 172 -22.43 -18.13 -20.99
N ALA A 173 -23.70 -18.25 -20.60
CA ALA A 173 -24.11 -18.43 -19.22
C ALA A 173 -23.60 -19.73 -18.59
N THR A 174 -23.50 -20.81 -19.37
CA THR A 174 -22.88 -22.06 -18.93
C THR A 174 -21.42 -21.85 -18.56
N ILE A 175 -20.64 -21.23 -19.46
CA ILE A 175 -19.23 -20.91 -19.19
C ILE A 175 -19.11 -20.04 -17.94
N SER A 176 -19.92 -19.00 -17.83
CA SER A 176 -19.95 -18.12 -16.65
C SER A 176 -20.25 -18.88 -15.36
N ASN A 177 -21.22 -19.80 -15.36
CA ASN A 177 -21.56 -20.62 -14.20
C ASN A 177 -20.46 -21.62 -13.84
N THR A 178 -19.82 -22.21 -14.84
CA THR A 178 -18.66 -23.09 -14.67
C THR A 178 -17.48 -22.33 -14.06
N GLU A 179 -17.13 -21.16 -14.60
CA GLU A 179 -16.04 -20.33 -14.07
C GLU A 179 -16.30 -19.82 -12.64
N ARG A 180 -17.59 -19.69 -12.27
CA ARG A 180 -18.01 -19.33 -10.91
C ARG A 180 -18.09 -20.53 -9.96
N GLY A 181 -17.80 -21.74 -10.43
CA GLY A 181 -17.91 -22.96 -9.64
C GLY A 181 -19.36 -23.32 -9.26
N LYS A 182 -20.35 -22.74 -9.96
CA LYS A 182 -21.77 -23.08 -9.78
C LYS A 182 -22.17 -24.36 -10.53
N ARG A 183 -21.35 -24.77 -11.49
CA ARG A 183 -21.57 -25.95 -12.32
C ARG A 183 -20.22 -26.62 -12.61
N LYS A 184 -20.21 -27.95 -12.68
CA LYS A 184 -19.06 -28.73 -13.16
C LYS A 184 -19.16 -28.97 -14.67
N LEU A 185 -18.01 -29.05 -15.34
CA LEU A 185 -17.95 -29.53 -16.72
C LEU A 185 -18.30 -31.01 -16.76
N ARG A 186 -19.08 -31.41 -17.75
CA ARG A 186 -19.33 -32.82 -18.05
C ARG A 186 -18.07 -33.44 -18.68
N PRO A 187 -17.88 -34.77 -18.59
CA PRO A 187 -16.72 -35.44 -19.17
C PRO A 187 -16.47 -35.09 -20.64
N GLU A 188 -17.52 -35.05 -21.46
CA GLU A 188 -17.44 -34.70 -22.88
C GLU A 188 -17.02 -33.24 -23.11
N GLU A 189 -17.46 -32.32 -22.26
CA GLU A 189 -17.09 -30.90 -22.33
C GLU A 189 -15.62 -30.71 -21.92
N LYS A 190 -15.19 -31.45 -20.89
CA LYS A 190 -13.81 -31.46 -20.41
C LYS A 190 -12.85 -32.02 -21.47
N GLN A 191 -13.24 -33.10 -22.16
CA GLN A 191 -12.45 -33.68 -23.23
C GLN A 191 -12.32 -32.71 -24.43
N ARG A 192 -13.42 -32.09 -24.86
CA ARG A 192 -13.39 -31.07 -25.94
C ARG A 192 -12.48 -29.90 -25.57
N LEU A 193 -12.59 -29.44 -24.32
CA LEU A 193 -11.77 -28.34 -23.82
C LEU A 193 -10.28 -28.67 -23.86
N LEU A 194 -9.88 -29.84 -23.32
CA LEU A 194 -8.48 -30.26 -23.30
C LEU A 194 -7.93 -30.40 -24.73
N SER A 195 -8.67 -31.09 -25.60
CA SER A 195 -8.31 -31.22 -27.02
C SER A 195 -8.12 -29.85 -27.69
N TYR A 196 -8.98 -28.89 -27.36
CA TYR A 196 -8.90 -27.54 -27.91
C TYR A 196 -7.66 -26.79 -27.38
N MET A 197 -7.44 -26.81 -26.07
CA MET A 197 -6.27 -26.19 -25.42
C MET A 197 -4.97 -26.73 -26.03
N ASP A 198 -4.88 -28.04 -26.24
CA ASP A 198 -3.72 -28.71 -26.85
C ASP A 198 -3.53 -28.29 -28.32
N SER A 199 -4.62 -28.24 -29.10
CA SER A 199 -4.56 -27.88 -30.53
C SER A 199 -4.03 -26.48 -30.79
N LEU A 200 -4.29 -25.54 -29.89
CA LEU A 200 -3.83 -24.15 -29.99
C LEU A 200 -2.44 -23.94 -29.41
N THR A 201 -1.95 -24.84 -28.55
CA THR A 201 -0.56 -24.76 -28.06
C THR A 201 0.47 -25.13 -29.12
N PHE A 202 0.09 -25.91 -30.15
CA PHE A 202 0.98 -26.31 -31.24
C PHE A 202 1.04 -25.33 -32.43
N ARG A 203 0.24 -24.25 -32.42
CA ARG A 203 0.14 -23.28 -33.52
C ARG A 203 0.78 -21.92 -33.22
N GLY A 204 1.59 -21.82 -32.16
CA GLY A 204 2.41 -20.65 -31.83
C GLY A 204 3.88 -21.00 -31.83
#